data_AF-A0A402ADD1-F1
#
_entry.id   AF-A0A402ADD1-F1
#
_cell.length_a   1.000
_cell.length_b   1.000
_cell.length_c   1.000
_cell.angle_alpha   90.00
_cell.angle_beta   90.00
_cell.angle_gamma   90.00
#
_symmetry.space_group_name_H-M   'P 1'
#
loop_
_entity.id
_entity.type
_entity.pdbx_description
1 polymer ?
#
loop_
_entity_poly.entity_id
_entity_poly.type
_entity_poly.pdbx_seq_one_letter_code
_entity_poly.pdbx_strand_id
1 'polypeptide(L)'
;MASTGVYRILVDVQTVQPSQFTLYKNGVAVPNATFGAFDGSQITYGDTIITLAAGDVLSLVNDTSLTGVVLQINAGGVKPPLNASFDIERIG
;
A
#
# COMPACT_ATOMS: atom_id res chain seq x y z
N MET A 1 15.55 -17.89 -13.92
CA MET A 1 15.57 -18.38 -12.53
C MET A 1 15.18 -17.23 -11.63
N ALA A 2 13.94 -17.22 -11.18
CA ALA A 2 13.42 -16.13 -10.37
C ALA A 2 13.73 -16.48 -8.90
N SER A 3 14.67 -15.73 -8.32
CA SER A 3 15.24 -16.05 -7.01
C SER A 3 14.45 -15.38 -5.90
N THR A 4 14.16 -16.17 -4.86
CA THR A 4 13.75 -15.65 -3.55
C THR A 4 14.73 -14.56 -3.12
N GLY A 5 14.20 -13.47 -2.59
CA GLY A 5 14.98 -12.32 -2.18
C GLY A 5 14.28 -11.51 -1.10
N VAL A 6 15.01 -10.56 -0.55
CA VAL A 6 14.49 -9.57 0.38
C VAL A 6 14.13 -8.32 -0.42
N TYR A 7 12.91 -7.85 -0.26
CA TYR A 7 12.38 -6.71 -0.99
C TYR A 7 11.88 -5.66 -0.02
N ARG A 8 12.19 -4.40 -0.31
CA ARG A 8 11.54 -3.24 0.28
C ARG A 8 10.29 -2.93 -0.54
N ILE A 9 9.19 -2.74 0.16
CA ILE A 9 7.88 -2.42 -0.39
C ILE A 9 7.49 -1.05 0.14
N LEU A 10 7.32 -0.11 -0.78
CA LEU A 10 6.84 1.23 -0.50
C LEU A 10 5.47 1.42 -1.13
N VAL A 11 4.54 1.99 -0.37
CA VAL A 11 3.20 2.29 -0.85
C VAL A 11 2.82 3.72 -0.46
N ASP A 12 2.23 4.44 -1.39
CA ASP A 12 1.58 5.72 -1.14
C ASP A 12 0.14 5.62 -1.61
N VAL A 13 -0.81 5.91 -0.74
CA VAL A 13 -2.23 5.94 -1.10
C VAL A 13 -2.85 7.26 -0.67
N GLN A 14 -3.41 7.98 -1.64
CA GLN A 14 -4.13 9.22 -1.40
C GLN A 14 -5.64 8.96 -1.39
N THR A 15 -6.25 9.22 -0.25
CA THR A 15 -7.66 8.90 0.02
C THR A 15 -8.47 10.16 0.30
N VAL A 16 -9.80 10.07 0.26
CA VAL A 16 -10.70 11.16 0.69
C VAL A 16 -11.02 11.06 2.19
N GLN A 17 -11.01 9.85 2.75
CA GLN A 17 -11.29 9.53 4.15
C GLN A 17 -9.99 9.13 4.88
N PRO A 18 -9.97 9.16 6.23
CA PRO A 18 -8.98 8.41 7.01
C PRO A 18 -8.93 6.96 6.51
N SER A 19 -7.74 6.39 6.43
CA SER A 19 -7.57 5.06 5.85
C SER A 19 -6.56 4.23 6.61
N GLN A 20 -6.76 2.92 6.56
CA GLN A 20 -5.87 1.91 7.06
C GLN A 20 -5.79 0.77 6.04
N PHE A 21 -4.61 0.60 5.46
CA PHE A 21 -4.32 -0.42 4.46
C PHE A 21 -3.35 -1.44 5.01
N THR A 22 -3.58 -2.71 4.69
CA THR A 22 -2.68 -3.81 5.07
C THR A 22 -2.09 -4.44 3.81
N LEU A 23 -0.80 -4.73 3.84
CA LEU A 23 -0.15 -5.51 2.80
C LEU A 23 -0.49 -6.99 2.95
N TYR A 24 -0.94 -7.61 1.87
CA TYR A 24 -1.22 -9.04 1.78
C TYR A 24 -0.27 -9.70 0.79
N LYS A 25 0.26 -10.86 1.18
CA LYS A 25 1.05 -11.74 0.32
C LYS A 25 0.30 -13.05 0.12
N ASN A 26 -0.01 -13.40 -1.12
CA ASN A 26 -0.77 -14.60 -1.48
C ASN A 26 -2.09 -14.73 -0.69
N GLY A 27 -2.79 -13.62 -0.48
CA GLY A 27 -4.05 -13.58 0.26
C GLY A 27 -3.91 -13.65 1.79
N VAL A 28 -2.70 -13.66 2.33
CA VAL A 28 -2.44 -13.63 3.78
C VAL A 28 -1.85 -12.28 4.19
N ALA A 29 -2.39 -11.67 5.24
CA ALA A 29 -1.88 -10.42 5.79
C ALA A 29 -0.41 -10.56 6.22
N VAL A 30 0.42 -9.65 5.77
CA VAL A 30 1.82 -9.56 6.19
C VAL A 30 1.86 -8.99 7.61
N PRO A 31 2.50 -9.68 8.58
CA PRO A 31 2.59 -9.18 9.94
C PRO A 31 3.24 -7.80 10.01
N ASN A 32 2.69 -6.92 10.84
CA ASN A 32 3.17 -5.55 11.06
C ASN A 32 3.24 -4.66 9.81
N ALA A 33 2.49 -4.99 8.74
CA ALA A 33 2.44 -4.20 7.51
C ALA A 33 1.06 -3.55 7.29
N THR A 34 0.52 -2.99 8.37
CA THR A 34 -0.70 -2.17 8.35
C THR A 34 -0.30 -0.71 8.51
N PHE A 35 -0.68 0.12 7.56
CA PHE A 35 -0.33 1.52 7.45
C PHE A 35 -1.61 2.37 7.47
N GLY A 36 -1.57 3.53 8.10
CA GLY A 36 -2.76 4.37 8.15
C GLY A 36 -2.50 5.85 8.28
N ALA A 37 -3.51 6.61 7.91
CA ALA A 37 -3.59 8.05 8.04
C ALA A 37 -4.90 8.42 8.76
N PHE A 38 -4.82 9.43 9.63
CA PHE A 38 -5.97 9.84 10.46
C PHE A 38 -6.87 10.86 9.76
N ASP A 39 -6.47 11.35 8.59
CA ASP A 39 -7.29 12.23 7.76
C ASP A 39 -7.10 11.91 6.26
N GLY A 40 -8.05 12.34 5.43
CA GLY A 40 -7.98 12.16 3.97
C GLY A 40 -7.23 13.28 3.23
N SER A 41 -6.54 14.16 3.95
CA SER A 41 -5.58 15.11 3.35
C SER A 41 -4.14 14.58 3.45
N GLN A 42 -3.91 13.64 4.37
CA GLN A 42 -2.68 12.87 4.56
C GLN A 42 -2.62 11.71 3.57
N ILE A 43 -1.41 11.42 3.12
CA ILE A 43 -1.12 10.21 2.36
C ILE A 43 -0.97 9.06 3.36
N THR A 44 -1.60 7.93 3.09
CA THR A 44 -1.26 6.68 3.78
C THR A 44 0.01 6.13 3.16
N TYR A 45 1.12 6.40 3.85
CA TYR A 45 2.45 5.93 3.50
C TYR A 45 2.75 4.62 4.23
N GLY A 46 3.31 3.64 3.51
CA GLY A 46 3.80 2.40 4.07
C GLY A 46 5.20 2.05 3.56
N ASP A 47 6.03 1.52 4.47
CA ASP A 47 7.37 1.01 4.18
C ASP A 47 7.56 -0.30 4.95
N THR A 48 7.84 -1.38 4.25
CA THR A 48 8.11 -2.68 4.89
C THR A 48 9.11 -3.48 4.08
N ILE A 49 9.80 -4.39 4.75
CA ILE A 49 10.77 -5.28 4.14
C ILE A 49 10.27 -6.71 4.33
N ILE A 50 10.12 -7.44 3.23
CA ILE A 50 9.61 -8.81 3.25
C ILE A 50 10.41 -9.73 2.33
N THR A 51 10.36 -11.03 2.63
CA THR A 51 10.85 -12.06 1.73
C THR A 51 9.80 -12.43 0.70
N LEU A 52 10.16 -12.31 -0.58
CA LEU A 52 9.32 -12.73 -1.71
C LEU A 52 10.02 -13.83 -2.49
N ALA A 53 9.22 -14.78 -2.97
CA ALA A 53 9.60 -15.71 -4.01
C ALA A 53 8.95 -15.32 -5.35
N ALA A 54 9.47 -15.89 -6.42
CA ALA A 54 8.88 -15.73 -7.74
C ALA A 54 7.42 -16.22 -7.76
N GLY A 55 6.52 -15.40 -8.28
CA GLY A 55 5.09 -15.72 -8.35
C GLY A 55 4.32 -15.41 -7.07
N ASP A 56 4.97 -14.93 -6.01
CA ASP A 56 4.25 -14.31 -4.89
C ASP A 56 3.44 -13.11 -5.42
N VAL A 57 2.16 -13.05 -5.03
CA VAL A 57 1.25 -11.96 -5.39
C VAL A 57 1.10 -11.03 -4.19
N LEU A 58 1.39 -9.76 -4.40
CA LEU A 58 1.15 -8.72 -3.42
C LEU A 58 -0.14 -7.97 -3.73
N SER A 59 -0.85 -7.61 -2.67
CA SER A 59 -2.03 -6.75 -2.74
C SER A 59 -2.05 -5.82 -1.53
N LEU A 60 -2.43 -4.57 -1.74
CA LEU A 60 -2.70 -3.62 -0.67
C LEU A 60 -4.20 -3.53 -0.49
N VAL A 61 -4.69 -3.85 0.70
CA VAL A 61 -6.13 -4.01 0.96
C VAL A 61 -6.59 -2.99 1.99
N ASN A 62 -7.68 -2.30 1.70
CA ASN A 62 -8.41 -1.54 2.72
C ASN A 62 -9.07 -2.54 3.67
N ASP A 63 -8.43 -2.80 4.80
CA ASP A 63 -8.76 -3.92 5.70
C ASP A 63 -9.54 -3.43 6.92
N THR A 64 -8.94 -2.51 7.67
CA THR A 64 -9.42 -2.08 8.99
C THR A 64 -9.74 -0.58 9.08
N SER A 65 -9.94 0.10 7.94
CA SER A 65 -10.44 1.48 7.97
C SER A 65 -11.80 1.56 8.67
N LEU A 66 -12.02 2.62 9.46
CA LEU A 66 -13.29 2.83 10.16
C LEU A 66 -14.47 3.08 9.22
N THR A 67 -14.21 3.51 7.99
CA THR A 67 -15.21 3.82 6.96
C THR A 67 -14.74 3.36 5.59
N GLY A 68 -15.64 3.29 4.62
CA GLY A 68 -15.28 3.08 3.22
C GLY A 68 -14.33 4.17 2.71
N VAL A 69 -13.31 3.74 1.96
CA VAL A 69 -12.25 4.60 1.46
C VAL A 69 -12.40 4.79 -0.05
N VAL A 70 -12.33 6.04 -0.50
CA VAL A 70 -12.32 6.43 -1.91
C VAL A 70 -10.94 7.02 -2.24
N LEU A 71 -10.35 6.60 -3.36
CA LEU A 71 -9.12 7.19 -3.86
C LEU A 71 -9.38 8.61 -4.37
N GLN A 72 -8.45 9.50 -4.08
CA GLN A 72 -8.58 10.90 -4.46
C GLN A 72 -8.46 11.08 -5.98
N ILE A 73 -9.36 11.84 -6.60
CA ILE A 73 -9.35 12.13 -8.04
C ILE A 73 -9.09 13.61 -8.36
N ASN A 74 -9.21 14.50 -7.37
CA ASN A 74 -9.12 15.94 -7.56
C ASN A 74 -8.22 16.60 -6.50
N ALA A 75 -7.13 15.92 -6.08
CA ALA A 75 -6.20 16.45 -5.08
C ALA A 75 -5.63 17.80 -5.53
N GLY A 76 -6.09 18.91 -4.91
CA GLY A 76 -5.61 20.26 -5.23
C GLY A 76 -5.89 20.74 -6.66
N GLY A 77 -6.78 20.09 -7.42
CA GLY A 77 -7.05 20.43 -8.83
C GLY A 77 -8.21 19.66 -9.47
N VAL A 78 -8.35 19.77 -10.80
CA VAL A 78 -9.46 19.16 -11.57
C VAL A 78 -9.04 17.94 -12.40
N LYS A 79 -7.79 17.48 -12.26
CA LYS A 79 -7.25 16.32 -12.98
C LYS A 79 -6.97 15.17 -12.00
N PRO A 80 -7.24 13.92 -12.38
CA PRO A 80 -6.82 12.73 -11.62
C PRO A 80 -5.32 12.77 -11.27
N PRO A 81 -4.95 12.71 -9.98
CA PRO A 81 -3.58 12.51 -9.57
C PRO A 81 -3.22 11.01 -9.66
N LEU A 82 -1.93 10.69 -9.56
CA LEU A 82 -1.51 9.38 -9.11
C LEU A 82 -1.96 9.22 -7.65
N ASN A 83 -2.97 8.40 -7.41
CA ASN A 83 -3.60 8.27 -6.10
C ASN A 83 -3.23 6.97 -5.37
N ALA A 84 -2.52 6.06 -6.03
CA ALA A 84 -1.93 4.88 -5.44
C ALA A 84 -0.63 4.52 -6.18
N SER A 85 0.44 4.26 -5.44
CA SER A 85 1.70 3.72 -5.97
C SER A 85 2.12 2.49 -5.17
N PHE A 86 2.95 1.66 -5.80
CA PHE A 86 3.48 0.44 -5.21
C PHE A 86 4.88 0.21 -5.78
N ASP A 87 5.90 0.58 -5.01
CA ASP A 87 7.29 0.42 -5.40
C ASP A 87 7.88 -0.83 -4.73
N ILE A 88 8.55 -1.65 -5.54
CA ILE A 88 9.13 -2.93 -5.11
C ILE A 88 10.61 -2.91 -5.48
N GLU A 89 11.47 -2.84 -4.48
CA GLU A 89 12.91 -2.81 -4.65
C GLU A 89 13.53 -4.06 -4.05
N ARG A 90 14.34 -4.78 -4.82
CA ARG A 90 15.14 -5.87 -4.25
C ARG A 90 16.35 -5.30 -3.52
N ILE A 91 16.51 -5.67 -2.26
CA ILE A 91 17.60 -5.20 -1.39
C ILE A 91 18.48 -6.35 -0.86
N GLY A 92 18.14 -7.61 -1.15
CA GLY A 92 18.89 -8.81 -0.76
C GLY A 92 18.47 -10.07 -1.52
#